data_AF-A0A9P4NL36-F1
#
_entry.id   AF-A0A9P4NL36-F1
#
_cell.length_a   1.000
_cell.length_b   1.000
_cell.length_c   1.000
_cell.angle_alpha   90.00
_cell.angle_beta   90.00
_cell.angle_gamma   90.00
#
_symmetry.space_group_name_H-M   'P 1'
#
loop_
_entity.id
_entity.type
_entity.pdbx_description
1 polymer ?
#
loop_
_entity_poly.entity_id
_entity_poly.type
_entity_poly.pdbx_seq_one_letter_code
_entity_poly.pdbx_strand_id
1 'polypeptide(L)' 'AVGRKFAITERGRMALVSRETLCGDVVCVLIGMEVPYLLRQVPAASTERQFQLDGECYVHGIMDGEAFK' A
#
# COMPACT_ATOMS: atom_id res chain seq x y z
N ALA A 1 7.36 -7.90 14.64
CA ALA A 1 6.96 -8.30 13.27
C ALA A 1 8.20 -8.74 12.48
N VAL A 2 8.47 -10.05 12.44
CA VAL A 2 9.55 -10.57 11.58
C VAL A 2 9.08 -10.42 10.13
N GLY A 3 9.90 -9.86 9.25
CA GLY A 3 9.53 -9.77 7.83
C GLY A 3 8.84 -8.48 7.38
N ARG A 4 8.74 -7.45 8.23
CA ARG A 4 8.20 -6.14 7.84
C ARG A 4 9.29 -5.07 7.84
N LYS A 5 9.17 -4.09 6.95
CA LYS A 5 9.99 -2.88 6.93
C LYS A 5 9.18 -1.71 7.48
N PHE A 6 9.86 -0.77 8.11
CA PHE A 6 9.29 0.53 8.45
C PHE A 6 9.36 1.43 7.21
N ALA A 7 8.27 2.16 6.95
CA ALA A 7 8.21 3.13 5.86
C ALA A 7 7.45 4.39 6.30
N ILE A 8 7.75 5.50 5.63
CA ILE A 8 6.97 6.74 5.71
C ILE A 8 6.38 6.99 4.32
N THR A 9 5.06 7.12 4.25
CA THR A 9 4.37 7.50 3.01
C THR A 9 4.65 8.96 2.65
N GLU A 10 4.43 9.36 1.39
CA GLU A 10 4.57 10.76 0.95
C GLU A 10 3.71 11.75 1.74
N ARG A 11 2.62 11.26 2.34
CA ARG A 11 1.70 12.05 3.18
C ARG A 11 2.11 12.06 4.66
N GLY A 12 3.35 11.65 4.98
CA GLY A 12 3.91 11.65 6.33
C GLY A 12 3.38 10.55 7.26
N ARG A 13 2.59 9.59 6.75
CA ARG A 13 2.06 8.49 7.58
C ARG A 13 3.10 7.41 7.80
N MET A 14 3.18 6.93 9.04
CA MET A 14 3.94 5.75 9.42
C MET A 14 3.29 4.47 8.87
N ALA A 15 4.11 3.57 8.33
CA ALA A 15 3.65 2.30 7.81
C ALA A 15 4.57 1.13 8.18
N LEU A 16 3.99 -0.06 8.30
CA LEU A 16 4.70 -1.34 8.32
C LEU A 16 4.34 -2.13 7.07
N VAL A 17 5.35 -2.36 6.23
CA VAL A 17 5.19 -2.87 4.87
C VAL A 17 5.95 -4.18 4.68
N SER A 18 5.72 -4.88 3.56
CA SER A 18 6.43 -6.13 3.26
C SER A 18 7.94 -5.89 3.11
N ARG A 19 8.76 -6.95 3.18
CA ARG A 19 10.19 -6.82 2.84
C ARG A 19 10.40 -6.42 1.39
N GLU A 20 9.47 -6.73 0.49
CA GLU A 20 9.66 -6.54 -0.95
C GLU A 20 9.12 -5.22 -1.46
N THR A 21 8.54 -4.42 -0.56
CA THR A 21 8.13 -3.05 -0.81
C THR A 21 9.31 -2.18 -1.23
N LEU A 22 9.08 -1.37 -2.26
CA LEU A 22 10.01 -0.44 -2.86
C LEU A 22 9.49 1.00 -2.75
N CYS A 23 10.39 1.97 -2.82
CA CYS A 23 9.99 3.37 -2.95
C CYS A 23 9.25 3.55 -4.29
N GLY A 24 8.09 4.22 -4.24
CA GLY A 24 7.18 4.37 -5.38
C GLY A 24 6.01 3.38 -5.39
N ASP A 25 6.01 2.36 -4.53
CA ASP A 25 4.81 1.56 -4.28
C ASP A 25 3.72 2.44 -3.64
N VAL A 26 2.48 2.24 -4.07
CA VAL A 26 1.34 3.07 -3.69
C VAL A 26 0.50 2.34 -2.66
N VAL A 27 0.24 3.00 -1.54
CA VAL A 27 -0.76 2.53 -0.57
C VAL A 27 -2.15 2.77 -1.14
N CYS A 28 -2.96 1.73 -1.22
CA CYS A 28 -4.33 1.76 -1.71
C CYS A 28 -5.28 1.13 -0.70
N VAL A 29 -6.40 1.80 -0.44
CA VAL A 29 -7.51 1.23 0.33
C VAL A 29 -8.52 0.70 -0.68
N LEU A 30 -8.53 -0.63 -0.84
CA LEU A 30 -9.41 -1.31 -1.77
C LEU A 30 -10.79 -1.49 -1.12
N ILE A 31 -11.84 -1.04 -1.79
CA ILE A 31 -13.22 -1.15 -1.28
C ILE A 31 -13.57 -2.63 -1.08
N GLY A 32 -14.07 -2.97 0.11
CA GLY A 32 -14.42 -4.34 0.49
C GLY A 32 -13.28 -5.12 1.16
N MET A 33 -12.08 -4.54 1.26
CA MET A 33 -10.97 -5.14 2.00
C MET A 33 -10.86 -4.53 3.40
N GLU A 34 -10.35 -5.32 4.35
CA GLU A 34 -10.25 -4.91 5.77
C GLU A 34 -9.07 -3.97 6.04
N VAL A 35 -8.01 -4.05 5.22
CA VAL A 35 -6.74 -3.33 5.44
C VAL A 35 -6.22 -2.67 4.16
N PRO A 36 -5.33 -1.66 4.26
CA PRO A 36 -4.64 -1.10 3.11
C PRO A 36 -3.68 -2.11 2.44
N TYR A 37 -3.51 -1.97 1.13
CA TYR A 37 -2.60 -2.77 0.31
C TYR A 37 -1.57 -1.90 -0.39
N LEU A 38 -0.43 -2.49 -0.71
CA LEU A 38 0.58 -1.90 -1.57
C LEU A 38 0.39 -2.38 -3.00
N LEU A 39 0.36 -1.40 -3.91
CA LEU A 39 0.26 -1.59 -5.33
C LEU A 39 1.53 -1.06 -6.00
N ARG A 40 2.13 -1.88 -6.85
CA ARG A 40 3.27 -1.48 -7.68
C ARG A 40 2.79 -1.23 -9.10
N GLN A 41 3.01 -0.02 -9.62
CA GLN A 41 2.73 0.24 -11.02
C GLN A 41 3.67 -0.57 -11.90
N VAL A 42 3.12 -1.29 -12.87
CA VAL A 42 3.90 -2.06 -13.85
C VAL A 42 3.88 -1.36 -15.21
N PRO A 43 4.88 -1.60 -16.08
CA PRO A 43 4.84 -1.11 -17.45
C PRO A 43 3.54 -1.57 -18.13
N ALA A 44 2.76 -0.61 -18.61
CA ALA A 44 1.45 -0.91 -19.18
C ALA A 44 1.62 -1.65 -20.51
N ALA A 45 1.02 -2.84 -20.62
CA ALA A 45 0.88 -3.54 -21.89
C ALA A 45 -0.27 -2.97 -22.75
N SER A 46 -1.06 -2.06 -22.19
CA SER A 46 -2.20 -1.39 -22.82
C SER A 46 -2.18 0.12 -22.52
N THR A 47 -3.20 0.86 -22.98
CA THR A 47 -3.39 2.27 -22.64
C THR A 47 -3.86 2.50 -21.20
N GLU A 48 -4.24 1.43 -20.48
CA GLU A 48 -4.71 1.50 -19.11
C GLU A 48 -3.56 1.29 -18.11
N ARG A 49 -3.67 1.94 -16.94
CA ARG A 49 -2.69 1.74 -15.87
C ARG A 49 -2.87 0.37 -15.25
N GLN A 50 -1.79 -0.41 -15.22
CA GLN A 50 -1.76 -1.71 -14.58
C GLN A 50 -0.94 -1.66 -13.30
N PHE A 51 -1.42 -2.39 -12.30
CA PHE A 51 -0.79 -2.48 -11.00
C PHE A 51 -0.67 -3.94 -10.59
N GLN A 52 0.48 -4.30 -10.02
CA GLN A 52 0.67 -5.55 -9.32
C GLN A 52 0.36 -5.36 -7.84
N LEU A 53 -0.38 -6.29 -7.25
CA LEU A 53 -0.63 -6.34 -5.81
C LEU A 53 0.61 -6.93 -5.11
N ASP A 54 1.33 -6.13 -4.33
CA ASP A 54 2.51 -6.60 -3.55
C ASP A 54 2.06 -7.28 -2.25
N GLY A 55 1.08 -6.69 -1.55
CA GLY A 55 0.50 -7.28 -0.35
C GLY A 55 -0.12 -6.26 0.60
N GLU A 56 -0.61 -6.76 1.72
CA GLU A 56 -1.20 -5.95 2.80
C GLU A 56 -0.16 -5.13 3.56
N CYS A 57 -0.58 -3.98 4.09
CA CYS A 57 0.27 -3.14 4.93
C CYS A 57 -0.53 -2.52 6.08
N TYR A 58 0.18 -2.25 7.18
CA TYR A 58 -0.35 -1.39 8.23
C TYR A 58 0.03 0.04 7.90
N VAL A 59 -0.92 0.97 7.97
CA VAL A 59 -0.66 2.40 7.82
C VAL A 59 -1.42 3.17 8.89
N HIS A 60 -0.67 3.90 9.70
CA HIS A 60 -1.23 4.63 10.83
C HIS A 60 -2.23 5.70 10.37
N GLY A 61 -3.41 5.73 10.99
CA GLY A 61 -4.45 6.72 10.75
C GLY A 61 -5.33 6.47 9.52
N ILE A 62 -5.23 5.30 8.88
CA ILE A 62 -6.10 4.91 7.75
C ILE A 62 -6.53 3.42 7.80
N MET A 63 -6.40 2.78 8.96
CA MET A 63 -6.91 1.42 9.21
C MET A 63 -8.39 1.50 9.61
N ASP A 64 -9.08 0.36 9.76
CA ASP A 64 -10.41 0.28 10.41
C ASP A 64 -11.44 1.29 9.87
N GLY A 65 -11.42 1.51 8.55
CA GLY A 65 -12.32 2.44 7.87
C GLY A 65 -12.02 3.93 8.08
N GLU A 66 -10.96 4.29 8.83
CA GLU A 66 -10.55 5.70 9.03
C GLU A 66 -10.24 6.42 7.72
N ALA A 67 -9.85 5.69 6.67
CA ALA A 67 -9.61 6.23 5.34
C ALA A 67 -10.86 6.82 4.66
N PHE A 68 -12.06 6.42 5.09
CA PHE A 68 -13.34 6.80 4.49
C PHE A 68 -14.18 7.75 5.37
N LYS A 69 -13.63 8.18 6.51
CA LYS A 69 -14.23 9.23 7.35
C LYS A 69 -13.86 10.61 6.81
#